data_AF-A0A2N1TWR1-F1
#
_entry.id   AF-A0A2N1TWR1-F1
#
_cell.length_a   1.000
_cell.length_b   1.000
_cell.length_c   1.000
_cell.angle_alpha   90.00
_cell.angle_beta   90.00
_cell.angle_gamma   90.00
#
_symmetry.space_group_name_H-M   'P 1'
#
loop_
_entity.id
_entity.type
_entity.pdbx_description
1 polymer ?
#
loop_
_entity_poly.entity_id
_entity_poly.type
_entity_poly.pdbx_seq_one_letter_code
_entity_poly.pdbx_strand_id
1 'polypeptide(L)' 'MGTKEILTAIKKLPVSERILIVEKTLKNIREAALKKNLESAADALLEDYKSDKELTAFSSIDFESFYEAR' A
#
# COMPACT_ATOMS: atom_id res chain seq x y z
N MET A 1 -21.67 1.20 17.57
CA MET A 1 -21.82 -0.24 17.31
C MET A 1 -20.60 -0.95 17.88
N GLY A 2 -20.79 -1.82 18.87
CA GLY A 2 -19.71 -2.59 19.47
C GLY A 2 -19.37 -3.84 18.66
N THR A 3 -18.15 -4.38 18.83
CA THR A 3 -17.70 -5.62 18.17
C THR A 3 -18.65 -6.79 18.39
N LYS A 4 -19.26 -6.88 19.59
CA LYS A 4 -20.26 -7.89 19.94
C LYS A 4 -21.55 -7.79 19.10
N GLU A 5 -22.00 -6.57 18.80
CA GLU A 5 -23.20 -6.32 18.00
C GLU A 5 -22.95 -6.70 16.54
N ILE A 6 -21.77 -6.37 16.00
CA ILE A 6 -21.35 -6.73 14.64
C ILE A 6 -21.29 -8.26 14.48
N LEU A 7 -20.65 -8.96 15.43
CA LEU A 7 -20.61 -10.43 15.44
C LEU A 7 -22.00 -11.05 15.47
N THR A 8 -22.92 -10.46 16.23
CA THR A 8 -24.30 -10.93 16.32
C THR A 8 -25.06 -10.69 15.02
N ALA A 9 -24.82 -9.56 14.34
CA ALA A 9 -25.38 -9.28 13.02
C ALA A 9 -24.86 -10.25 11.95
N ILE A 10 -23.55 -10.50 11.90
CA ILE A 10 -22.93 -11.44 10.94
C ILE A 10 -23.50 -12.85 11.11
N LYS A 11 -23.75 -13.30 12.35
CA LYS A 11 -24.34 -14.62 12.61
C LYS A 11 -25.74 -14.80 12.01
N LYS A 12 -26.51 -13.72 11.89
CA LYS A 12 -27.87 -13.72 11.31
C LYS A 12 -27.88 -13.81 9.78
N LEU A 13 -26.74 -13.62 9.12
CA LEU A 13 -26.65 -13.67 7.67
C LEU A 13 -26.66 -15.12 7.14
N PRO A 14 -27.09 -15.33 5.89
CA PRO A 14 -26.94 -16.60 5.19
C PRO A 14 -25.48 -17.07 5.14
N VAL A 15 -25.29 -18.39 5.07
CA VAL A 15 -23.94 -19.00 5.06
C VAL A 15 -23.05 -18.43 3.94
N SER A 16 -23.61 -18.24 2.74
CA SER A 16 -22.91 -17.65 1.58
C SER A 16 -22.36 -16.26 1.86
N GLU A 17 -23.15 -15.40 2.49
CA GLU A 17 -22.74 -14.03 2.83
C GLU A 17 -21.67 -14.03 3.93
N ARG A 18 -21.77 -14.93 4.91
CA ARG A 18 -20.72 -15.08 5.93
C ARG A 18 -19.40 -15.52 5.33
N ILE A 19 -19.42 -16.43 4.35
CA ILE A 19 -18.22 -16.87 3.62
C ILE A 19 -17.61 -15.70 2.85
N LEU A 20 -18.43 -14.91 2.14
CA LEU A 20 -17.97 -13.73 1.41
C LEU A 20 -17.30 -12.70 2.32
N ILE A 21 -17.85 -12.48 3.52
CA ILE A 21 -17.26 -11.59 4.52
C ILE A 21 -15.89 -12.12 4.94
N VAL A 22 -15.77 -13.41 5.26
CA VAL A 22 -14.49 -14.03 5.66
C VAL A 22 -13.44 -13.86 4.56
N GLU A 23 -13.79 -14.11 3.31
CA GLU A 23 -12.90 -13.95 2.16
C GLU A 23 -12.39 -12.51 2.01
N LYS A 24 -13.30 -11.53 2.00
CA LYS A 24 -12.95 -10.11 1.91
C LYS A 24 -12.08 -9.65 3.08
N THR A 25 -12.38 -10.15 4.29
CA THR A 25 -11.61 -9.80 5.49
C THR A 25 -10.19 -10.35 5.39
N LEU A 26 -10.02 -11.61 4.97
CA LEU A 26 -8.71 -12.22 4.73
C LEU A 26 -7.91 -11.48 3.65
N LYS A 27 -8.56 -11.11 2.54
CA LYS A 27 -7.93 -10.34 1.47
C LYS A 27 -7.42 -9.00 1.97
N ASN A 28 -8.25 -8.24 2.69
CA ASN A 28 -7.85 -6.95 3.26
C ASN A 28 -6.67 -7.07 4.23
N ILE A 29 -6.64 -8.09 5.08
CA ILE A 29 -5.53 -8.33 6.01
C ILE A 29 -4.22 -8.55 5.24
N ARG A 30 -4.25 -9.36 4.17
CA ARG A 30 -3.07 -9.63 3.33
C ARG A 30 -2.60 -8.37 2.60
N GLU A 31 -3.51 -7.60 2.02
CA GLU A 31 -3.18 -6.37 1.32
C GLU A 31 -2.59 -5.31 2.26
N ALA A 32 -3.13 -5.18 3.47
CA ALA A 32 -2.58 -4.28 4.49
C ALA A 32 -1.15 -4.68 4.90
N ALA A 33 -0.89 -5.98 5.08
CA ALA A 33 0.45 -6.48 5.38
C ALA A 33 1.44 -6.20 4.23
N LEU A 34 1.03 -6.43 2.98
CA LEU A 34 1.85 -6.16 1.80
C LEU A 34 2.14 -4.66 1.66
N LYS A 35 1.14 -3.81 1.85
CA LYS A 35 1.30 -2.35 1.83
C LYS A 35 2.29 -1.89 2.90
N LYS A 36 2.18 -2.41 4.12
CA LYS A 36 3.12 -2.10 5.21
C LYS A 36 4.55 -2.50 4.87
N ASN A 37 4.75 -3.66 4.25
CA ASN A 37 6.08 -4.10 3.84
C ASN A 37 6.66 -3.19 2.74
N LEU A 38 5.85 -2.77 1.77
CA LEU A 38 6.27 -1.83 0.74
C LEU A 38 6.62 -0.46 1.33
N GLU A 39 5.83 0.03 2.29
CA GLU A 39 6.10 1.28 3.00
C GLU A 39 7.43 1.21 3.76
N SER A 40 7.65 0.15 4.54
CA SER A 40 8.93 -0.08 5.22
C SER A 40 10.12 -0.19 4.27
N ALA A 41 9.95 -0.85 3.12
CA ALA A 41 11.01 -0.92 2.11
C ALA A 41 11.30 0.45 1.48
N ALA A 42 10.26 1.24 1.20
CA ALA A 42 10.41 2.60 0.69
C ALA A 42 11.10 3.52 1.71
N ASP A 43 10.72 3.44 2.99
CA ASP A 43 11.35 4.19 4.07
C ASP A 43 12.83 3.83 4.23
N ALA A 44 13.16 2.54 4.11
CA ALA A 44 14.55 2.08 4.18
C ALA A 44 15.39 2.60 3.02
N LEU A 45 14.84 2.65 1.81
CA LEU A 45 15.54 3.16 0.62
C LEU A 45 15.60 4.69 0.57
N LEU A 46 14.70 5.40 1.25
CA LEU A 46 14.58 6.86 1.19
C LEU A 46 15.88 7.58 1.56
N GLU A 47 16.59 7.10 2.58
CA GLU A 47 17.85 7.72 3.01
C GLU A 47 18.97 7.52 1.99
N ASP A 48 19.02 6.37 1.32
CA ASP A 48 19.97 6.11 0.23
C ASP A 48 19.70 7.04 -0.95
N TYR A 49 18.43 7.21 -1.35
CA TYR A 49 18.06 8.15 -2.42
C TYR A 49 18.37 9.62 -2.10
N LYS A 50 18.40 10.03 -0.82
CA LYS A 50 18.77 11.40 -0.43
C LYS A 50 20.27 11.64 -0.45
N SER A 51 21.06 10.61 -0.14
CA SER A 51 22.50 10.74 0.11
C SER A 51 23.35 10.32 -1.08
N ASP A 52 22.89 9.34 -1.87
CA ASP A 52 23.57 8.84 -3.05
C ASP A 52 23.09 9.55 -4.33
N LYS A 53 24.01 10.32 -4.93
CA LYS A 53 23.76 11.07 -6.17
C LYS A 53 23.69 10.16 -7.39
N GLU A 54 24.26 8.96 -7.35
CA GLU A 54 24.18 8.00 -8.46
C GLU A 54 22.75 7.46 -8.60
N LEU A 55 22.04 7.27 -7.48
CA LEU A 55 20.65 6.80 -7.46
C LEU A 55 19.65 7.84 -8.01
N THR A 56 20.03 9.12 -8.07
CA THR A 56 19.21 10.23 -8.55
C THR A 56 19.78 10.91 -9.80
N ALA A 57 20.82 10.35 -10.41
CA ALA A 57 21.53 10.96 -11.53
C ALA A 57 20.62 11.25 -12.72
N PHE A 58 19.73 10.31 -13.08
CA PHE A 58 18.79 10.50 -14.19
C PHE A 58 17.67 11.50 -13.87
N SER A 59 17.10 11.42 -12.67
CA SER A 59 16.05 12.36 -12.22
C SER A 59 16.56 13.79 -12.08
N SER A 60 17.86 13.98 -11.87
CA SER A 60 18.47 15.32 -11.81
C SER A 60 18.49 15.99 -13.18
N ILE A 61 18.57 15.21 -14.27
CA ILE A 61 18.60 15.71 -15.65
C ILE A 61 17.18 16.12 -16.11
N ASP A 62 16.13 15.52 -15.56
CA ASP A 62 14.73 15.87 -15.88
C ASP A 62 14.38 17.33 -15.55
N PHE A 63 15.11 17.96 -14.62
CA PHE A 63 14.92 19.36 -14.23
C PHE A 63 15.86 20.32 -14.98
N GLU A 64 16.73 19.81 -15.86
CA GLU A 64 17.54 20.65 -16.72
C GLU A 64 16.67 21.24 -17.85
N SER A 65 16.88 22.52 -18.13
CA SER A 65 16.21 23.18 -19.27
C SER A 65 16.75 22.60 -20.56
N PHE A 66 16.04 21.62 -21.11
CA PHE A 66 16.35 21.07 -22.43
C PHE A 66 16.28 22.20 -23.46
N TYR A 67 17.41 22.50 -24.09
CA TYR A 67 17.43 23.34 -25.28
C TYR A 67 16.83 22.51 -26.42
N GLU A 68 15.53 22.64 -26.69
CA GLU A 68 14.99 22.25 -27.99
C GLU A 68 15.73 23.06 -29.06
N ALA A 69 16.53 22.37 -29.87
CA ALA A 69 17.11 22.97 -31.06
C ALA A 69 15.95 23.38 -31.98
N ARG A 70 15.79 24.70 -32.19
CA ARG A 70 14.89 25.27 -33.21
C ARG A 70 15.35 24.94 -34.62
#